data_AF-A0A938NVQ4-F1
#
_entry.id   AF-A0A938NVQ4-F1
#
_cell.length_a   1.000
_cell.length_b   1.000
_cell.length_c   1.000
_cell.angle_alpha   90.00
_cell.angle_beta   90.00
_cell.angle_gamma   90.00
#
_symmetry.space_group_name_H-M   'P 1'
#
loop_
_entity.id
_entity.type
_entity.pdbx_description
1 polymer ?
#
loop_
_entity_poly.entity_id
_entity_poly.type
_entity_poly.pdbx_seq_one_letter_code
_entity_poly.pdbx_strand_id
1 'polypeptide(L)'
;MIRKRFFVVTVFCLLILCLCLNAYSQTLNPKLIPFRKGNKWGFSDSSKTLKIPAIYEAVFPFCEGLAVVAGSEKMGVIDQKNKLIVPVKYDWISEYINGYAEVVLNMKKGFIDDEGNVIAEPKFEDVKNFSEGLAPVKINGKYGYINYKGELEIKPAFDDACPFKEGLAKVEINEKFGYIDNDGKLISPAVFTDAYPFSEGLACVMNDTAYGFINDEGITEIKFRYENAGPFSNGLAFVEISGSNAYIDKNGNIKIPFGYDEVFTFKEKLAKVALKKKYGFINEEGKEVVPLMFDNAEDFNEGIAVVKLSGRYGYINSIGQVIIPIVYKNAQSFKSGVALVETEYGKIFFINRYGTEFFED
;
A
#
# COMPACT_ATOMS: atom_id res chain seq x y z
N MET A 1 -1.99 -35.83 72.87
CA MET A 1 -0.69 -36.26 72.29
C MET A 1 -0.86 -36.29 70.78
N ILE A 2 -0.29 -35.31 70.05
CA ILE A 2 0.88 -35.50 69.14
C ILE A 2 0.47 -36.39 67.93
N ARG A 3 0.44 -35.98 66.66
CA ARG A 3 1.24 -34.98 65.93
C ARG A 3 0.60 -34.61 64.57
N LYS A 4 0.85 -33.36 64.20
CA LYS A 4 0.80 -32.69 62.88
C LYS A 4 0.96 -33.59 61.63
N ARG A 5 0.17 -33.31 60.59
CA ARG A 5 0.68 -33.09 59.22
C ARG A 5 -0.12 -31.99 58.54
N PHE A 6 0.57 -30.87 58.31
CA PHE A 6 0.21 -29.83 57.36
C PHE A 6 0.26 -30.41 55.95
N PHE A 7 -0.74 -30.11 55.12
CA PHE A 7 -0.45 -29.73 53.74
C PHE A 7 -1.46 -28.67 53.29
N VAL A 8 -0.88 -27.54 52.92
CA VAL A 8 -1.50 -26.32 52.44
C VAL A 8 -2.05 -26.63 51.04
N VAL A 9 -3.37 -26.62 50.87
CA VAL A 9 -3.96 -26.42 49.53
C VAL A 9 -4.20 -24.93 49.41
N THR A 10 -3.14 -24.30 48.94
CA THR A 10 -3.00 -22.88 48.67
C THR A 10 -4.07 -22.45 47.69
N VAL A 11 -4.66 -21.29 48.00
CA VAL A 11 -5.25 -20.33 47.07
C VAL A 11 -4.46 -20.31 45.75
N PHE A 12 -4.89 -21.08 44.75
CA PHE A 12 -4.26 -21.14 43.42
C PHE A 12 -5.30 -21.11 42.29
N CYS A 13 -6.42 -20.42 42.51
CA CYS A 13 -7.44 -20.17 41.50
C CYS A 13 -7.86 -18.70 41.36
N LEU A 14 -7.17 -17.76 42.03
CA LEU A 14 -7.47 -16.32 41.94
C LEU A 14 -6.27 -15.45 41.51
N LEU A 15 -5.09 -16.04 41.28
CA LEU A 15 -3.90 -15.32 40.79
C LEU A 15 -3.55 -15.63 39.32
N ILE A 16 -4.20 -16.62 38.69
CA ILE A 16 -4.02 -16.91 37.26
C ILE A 16 -5.01 -16.10 36.38
N LEU A 17 -6.12 -15.61 36.96
CA LEU A 17 -7.04 -14.71 36.23
C LEU A 17 -6.55 -13.26 36.12
N CYS A 18 -5.55 -12.83 36.92
CA CYS A 18 -4.99 -11.48 36.85
C CYS A 18 -3.74 -11.34 35.96
N LEU A 19 -3.15 -12.45 35.48
CA LEU A 19 -2.02 -12.42 34.55
C LEU A 19 -2.44 -12.62 33.09
N CYS A 20 -3.65 -13.11 32.82
CA CYS A 20 -4.21 -13.21 31.47
C CYS A 20 -4.99 -11.96 31.01
N LEU A 21 -5.10 -10.93 31.84
CA LEU A 21 -5.66 -9.62 31.45
C LEU A 21 -4.57 -8.62 30.99
N ASN A 22 -3.28 -8.92 31.19
CA ASN A 22 -2.16 -8.07 30.79
C ASN A 22 -1.49 -8.48 29.47
N ALA A 23 -2.07 -9.41 28.71
CA ALA A 23 -1.61 -9.76 27.36
C ALA A 23 -2.65 -9.44 26.25
N TYR A 24 -3.76 -8.77 26.61
CA TYR A 24 -4.77 -8.25 25.68
C TYR A 24 -4.93 -6.73 25.76
N SER A 25 -3.86 -6.05 26.18
CA SER A 25 -3.67 -4.63 25.88
C SER A 25 -2.53 -4.53 24.87
N GLN A 26 -2.75 -5.02 23.65
CA GLN A 26 -2.24 -4.23 22.53
C GLN A 26 -2.92 -2.88 22.70
N THR A 27 -2.14 -1.86 23.06
CA THR A 27 -2.61 -0.49 23.14
C THR A 27 -3.15 -0.13 21.75
N LEU A 28 -4.45 -0.35 21.55
CA LEU A 28 -5.23 0.35 20.54
C LEU A 28 -5.15 1.81 20.98
N ASN A 29 -4.06 2.46 20.61
CA ASN A 29 -3.97 3.91 20.71
C ASN A 29 -5.25 4.43 20.05
N PRO A 30 -6.02 5.28 20.74
CA PRO A 30 -7.29 5.74 20.22
C PRO A 30 -7.03 6.32 18.84
N LYS A 31 -7.65 5.71 17.84
CA LYS A 31 -7.40 6.05 16.45
C LYS A 31 -7.81 7.50 16.25
N LEU A 32 -6.83 8.37 16.10
CA LEU A 32 -7.05 9.78 15.80
C LEU A 32 -7.44 9.90 14.34
N ILE A 33 -8.60 10.52 14.11
CA ILE A 33 -9.20 10.65 12.79
C ILE A 33 -9.10 12.13 12.39
N PRO A 34 -8.57 12.43 11.19
CA PRO A 34 -8.58 13.78 10.65
C PRO A 34 -9.97 14.41 10.78
N PHE A 35 -10.04 15.59 11.38
CA PHE A 35 -11.27 16.30 11.65
C PHE A 35 -11.18 17.72 11.11
N ARG A 36 -12.14 18.10 10.28
CA ARG A 36 -12.18 19.43 9.67
C ARG A 36 -13.08 20.37 10.46
N LYS A 37 -12.55 21.54 10.86
CA LYS A 37 -13.29 22.63 11.49
C LYS A 37 -13.01 23.92 10.72
N GLY A 38 -14.03 24.44 10.04
CA GLY A 38 -13.88 25.51 9.05
C GLY A 38 -12.94 25.11 7.90
N ASN A 39 -11.90 25.90 7.68
CA ASN A 39 -10.86 25.65 6.67
C ASN A 39 -9.58 25.01 7.24
N LYS A 40 -9.55 24.67 8.53
CA LYS A 40 -8.40 24.04 9.18
C LYS A 40 -8.70 22.59 9.57
N TRP A 41 -7.62 21.84 9.70
CA TRP A 41 -7.63 20.42 10.04
C TRP A 41 -6.97 20.19 11.40
N GLY A 42 -7.55 19.28 12.15
CA GLY A 42 -7.01 18.73 13.38
C GLY A 42 -7.32 17.24 13.44
N PHE A 43 -7.38 16.70 14.66
CA PHE A 43 -7.72 15.29 14.85
C PHE A 43 -8.69 15.12 16.00
N SER A 44 -9.65 14.23 15.81
CA SER A 44 -10.64 13.86 16.81
C SER A 44 -10.55 12.38 17.16
N ASP A 45 -11.11 12.00 18.31
CA ASP A 45 -11.42 10.60 18.58
C ASP A 45 -12.69 10.15 17.84
N SER A 46 -13.07 8.88 17.99
CA SER A 46 -14.28 8.31 17.38
C SER A 46 -15.59 8.97 17.86
N SER A 47 -15.57 9.70 18.98
CA SER A 47 -16.72 10.47 19.47
C SER A 47 -16.80 11.87 18.87
N LYS A 48 -15.94 12.20 17.89
CA LYS A 48 -15.77 13.53 17.29
C LYS A 48 -15.29 14.59 18.28
N THR A 49 -14.72 14.18 19.41
CA THR A 49 -14.09 15.10 20.35
C THR A 49 -12.68 15.41 19.86
N LEU A 50 -12.39 16.69 19.59
CA LEU A 50 -11.05 17.14 19.19
C LEU A 50 -10.01 16.77 20.25
N LYS A 51 -8.97 16.06 19.83
CA LYS A 51 -7.76 15.75 20.62
C LYS A 51 -6.57 16.59 20.18
N ILE A 52 -6.53 16.92 18.89
CA ILE A 52 -5.57 17.86 18.31
C ILE A 52 -6.39 18.98 17.67
N PRO A 53 -6.18 20.24 18.08
CA PRO A 53 -6.99 21.35 17.60
C PRO A 53 -6.86 21.53 16.08
N ALA A 54 -7.91 22.03 15.46
CA ALA A 54 -7.91 22.29 14.02
C ALA A 54 -7.12 23.56 13.68
N ILE A 55 -5.81 23.41 13.53
CA ILE A 55 -4.87 24.51 13.28
C ILE A 55 -4.05 24.33 11.99
N TYR A 56 -4.07 23.14 11.39
CA TYR A 56 -3.28 22.80 10.20
C TYR A 56 -4.04 23.09 8.90
N GLU A 57 -3.31 23.35 7.82
CA GLU A 57 -3.92 23.61 6.50
C GLU A 57 -4.34 22.34 5.78
N ALA A 58 -3.59 21.27 6.02
CA ALA A 58 -3.89 19.92 5.60
C ALA A 58 -3.24 18.95 6.59
N VAL A 59 -3.80 17.75 6.68
CA VAL A 59 -3.22 16.66 7.45
C VAL A 59 -3.37 15.36 6.67
N PHE A 60 -2.41 14.46 6.83
CA PHE A 60 -2.57 13.07 6.43
C PHE A 60 -3.10 12.26 7.61
N PRO A 61 -3.84 11.16 7.37
CA PRO A 61 -4.22 10.23 8.43
C PRO A 61 -3.00 9.74 9.20
N PHE A 62 -3.19 9.45 10.50
CA PHE A 62 -2.14 8.81 11.28
C PHE A 62 -1.77 7.44 10.67
N CYS A 63 -0.49 7.26 10.35
CA CYS A 63 0.11 6.01 9.91
C CYS A 63 1.28 5.71 10.85
N GLU A 64 1.40 4.47 11.35
CA GLU A 64 2.48 4.05 12.25
C GLU A 64 2.66 4.97 13.50
N GLY A 65 1.59 5.64 13.95
CA GLY A 65 1.60 6.54 15.11
C GLY A 65 1.99 7.99 14.83
N LEU A 66 2.30 8.33 13.58
CA LEU A 66 2.68 9.66 13.12
C LEU A 66 1.68 10.23 12.12
N ALA A 67 1.60 11.56 12.05
CA ALA A 67 0.83 12.24 11.01
C ALA A 67 1.64 13.38 10.37
N VAL A 68 1.65 13.41 9.04
CA VAL A 68 2.15 14.56 8.27
C VAL A 68 1.14 15.69 8.40
N VAL A 69 1.62 16.88 8.73
CA VAL A 69 0.82 18.09 8.90
C VAL A 69 1.39 19.24 8.08
N ALA A 70 0.52 20.00 7.44
CA ALA A 70 0.90 21.18 6.67
C ALA A 70 0.63 22.46 7.46
N GLY A 71 1.66 23.32 7.56
CA GLY A 71 1.52 24.75 7.87
C GLY A 71 1.14 25.55 6.62
N SER A 72 1.55 26.82 6.54
CA SER A 72 1.19 27.70 5.41
C SER A 72 1.84 27.30 4.08
N GLU A 73 3.07 26.78 4.12
CA GLU A 73 3.83 26.43 2.90
C GLU A 73 4.72 25.20 3.07
N LYS A 74 4.85 24.70 4.30
CA LYS A 74 5.78 23.64 4.67
C LYS A 74 5.07 22.55 5.45
N MET A 75 5.65 21.37 5.43
CA MET A 75 5.18 20.19 6.14
C MET A 75 6.12 19.84 7.29
N GLY A 76 5.53 19.26 8.33
CA GLY A 76 6.20 18.63 9.46
C GLY A 76 5.45 17.35 9.86
N VAL A 77 5.90 16.72 10.93
CA VAL A 77 5.32 15.47 11.43
C VAL A 77 5.04 15.62 12.91
N ILE A 78 3.87 15.17 13.34
CA ILE A 78 3.46 15.14 14.74
C ILE A 78 3.21 13.72 15.22
N ASP A 79 3.37 13.51 16.52
CA ASP A 79 2.85 12.33 17.21
C ASP A 79 1.38 12.50 17.61
N GLN A 80 0.81 11.46 18.22
CA GLN A 80 -0.59 11.46 18.68
C GLN A 80 -0.89 12.43 19.82
N LYS A 81 0.13 13.04 20.44
CA LYS A 81 0.01 14.06 21.49
C LYS A 81 0.21 15.47 20.94
N ASN A 82 0.26 15.63 19.61
CA ASN A 82 0.55 16.87 18.92
C ASN A 82 1.98 17.41 19.17
N LYS A 83 2.92 16.54 19.57
CA LYS A 83 4.33 16.90 19.66
C LYS A 83 4.91 16.86 18.25
N LEU A 84 5.58 17.94 17.83
CA LEU A 84 6.37 17.93 16.60
C LEU A 84 7.55 16.97 16.75
N ILE A 85 7.54 15.91 15.94
CA ILE A 85 8.65 14.97 15.75
C ILE A 85 9.59 15.53 14.69
N VAL A 86 9.01 16.03 13.58
CA VAL A 86 9.73 16.70 12.51
C VAL A 86 9.25 18.15 12.44
N PRO A 87 10.14 19.15 12.56
CA PRO A 87 9.77 20.55 12.43
C PRO A 87 9.09 20.84 11.09
N VAL A 88 8.18 21.81 11.07
CA VAL A 88 7.50 22.27 9.85
C VAL A 88 8.49 23.05 8.97
N LYS A 89 9.26 22.34 8.15
CA LYS A 89 10.37 22.90 7.35
C LYS A 89 10.50 22.34 5.94
N TYR A 90 9.91 21.20 5.63
CA TYR A 90 10.03 20.54 4.32
C TYR A 90 8.95 21.04 3.36
N ASP A 91 9.24 21.07 2.06
CA ASP A 91 8.25 21.40 1.04
C ASP A 91 7.18 20.31 0.91
N TRP A 92 7.61 19.06 1.08
CA TRP A 92 6.76 17.88 1.05
C TRP A 92 7.32 16.79 1.95
N ILE A 93 6.45 16.02 2.57
CA ILE A 93 6.79 14.79 3.28
C ILE A 93 5.82 13.71 2.79
N SER A 94 6.34 12.58 2.31
CA SER A 94 5.48 11.45 1.96
C SER A 94 4.85 10.86 3.22
N GLU A 95 3.93 9.94 3.04
CA GLU A 95 3.59 9.04 4.15
C GLU A 95 4.78 8.16 4.55
N TYR A 96 4.68 7.65 5.78
CA TYR A 96 5.59 6.65 6.30
C TYR A 96 5.26 5.28 5.72
N ILE A 97 6.29 4.62 5.19
CA ILE A 97 6.24 3.25 4.69
C ILE A 97 7.42 2.52 5.31
N ASN A 98 7.12 1.50 6.13
CA ASN A 98 8.12 0.71 6.84
C ASN A 98 9.03 1.58 7.75
N GLY A 99 8.47 2.59 8.43
CA GLY A 99 9.22 3.49 9.31
C GLY A 99 9.98 4.63 8.63
N TYR A 100 9.88 4.80 7.30
CA TYR A 100 10.60 5.85 6.57
C TYR A 100 9.67 6.72 5.72
N ALA A 101 10.02 8.00 5.58
CA ALA A 101 9.33 8.92 4.69
C ALA A 101 10.32 9.66 3.78
N GLU A 102 9.95 9.86 2.52
CA GLU A 102 10.59 10.80 1.60
C GLU A 102 10.34 12.23 2.11
N VAL A 103 11.38 13.05 2.06
CA VAL A 103 11.28 14.49 2.30
C VAL A 103 11.77 15.27 1.10
N VAL A 104 11.07 16.35 0.76
CA VAL A 104 11.47 17.28 -0.30
C VAL A 104 11.84 18.63 0.32
N LEU A 105 12.99 19.15 -0.07
CA LEU A 105 13.42 20.51 0.27
C LEU A 105 14.18 21.11 -0.92
N ASN A 106 13.76 22.28 -1.38
CA ASN A 106 14.39 23.00 -2.50
C ASN A 106 14.52 22.12 -3.76
N MET A 107 13.45 21.38 -4.10
CA MET A 107 13.39 20.43 -5.23
C MET A 107 14.36 19.24 -5.12
N LYS A 108 15.03 19.04 -3.98
CA LYS A 108 15.86 17.87 -3.71
C LYS A 108 15.16 16.95 -2.73
N LYS A 109 15.43 15.66 -2.89
CA LYS A 109 14.81 14.60 -2.10
C LYS A 109 15.79 13.97 -1.12
N GLY A 110 15.26 13.52 0.01
CA GLY A 110 15.98 12.84 1.09
C GLY A 110 15.04 11.91 1.85
N PHE A 111 15.50 11.42 3.00
CA PHE A 111 14.73 10.52 3.85
C PHE A 111 14.84 10.89 5.32
N ILE A 112 13.75 10.65 6.04
CA ILE A 112 13.67 10.67 7.49
C ILE A 112 13.09 9.34 8.00
N ASP A 113 13.39 8.98 9.24
CA ASP A 113 12.73 7.89 9.94
C ASP A 113 11.56 8.38 10.81
N ASP A 114 10.87 7.44 11.46
CA ASP A 114 9.69 7.63 12.31
C ASP A 114 10.03 8.27 13.68
N GLU A 115 11.31 8.30 14.05
CA GLU A 115 11.81 9.09 15.17
C GLU A 115 12.12 10.55 14.78
N GLY A 116 12.07 10.86 13.48
CA GLY A 116 12.36 12.18 12.92
C GLY A 116 13.85 12.42 12.66
N ASN A 117 14.69 11.37 12.76
CA ASN A 117 16.09 11.46 12.39
C ASN A 117 16.21 11.58 10.86
N VAL A 118 17.18 12.38 10.42
CA VAL A 118 17.49 12.50 8.99
C VAL A 118 18.37 11.33 8.57
N ILE A 119 17.79 10.39 7.82
CA ILE A 119 18.52 9.25 7.25
C ILE A 119 19.37 9.71 6.08
N ALA A 120 18.81 10.56 5.22
CA ALA A 120 19.55 11.18 4.14
C ALA A 120 19.08 12.62 3.92
N GLU A 121 20.01 13.57 3.98
CA GLU A 121 19.71 14.97 3.69
C GLU A 121 19.15 15.15 2.27
N PRO A 122 18.22 16.10 2.04
CA PRO A 122 17.71 16.42 0.72
C PRO A 122 18.82 16.82 -0.26
N LYS A 123 19.26 15.87 -1.09
CA LYS A 123 20.35 16.05 -2.06
C LYS A 123 20.14 15.26 -3.36
N PHE A 124 19.23 14.29 -3.35
CA PHE A 124 18.95 13.44 -4.50
C PHE A 124 18.01 14.12 -5.48
N GLU A 125 18.13 13.77 -6.75
CA GLU A 125 17.21 14.22 -7.81
C GLU A 125 15.87 13.51 -7.71
N ASP A 126 15.90 12.23 -7.35
CA ASP A 126 14.72 11.42 -7.12
C ASP A 126 15.02 10.33 -6.07
N VAL A 127 13.98 9.82 -5.40
CA VAL A 127 14.07 8.67 -4.49
C VAL A 127 12.82 7.80 -4.61
N LYS A 128 12.92 6.52 -4.26
CA LYS A 128 11.78 5.59 -4.13
C LYS A 128 11.82 4.90 -2.76
N ASN A 129 10.69 4.36 -2.31
CA ASN A 129 10.53 3.79 -0.98
C ASN A 129 11.59 2.74 -0.64
N PHE A 130 11.96 2.67 0.64
CA PHE A 130 12.74 1.56 1.18
C PHE A 130 11.96 0.25 1.07
N SER A 131 12.66 -0.79 0.61
CA SER A 131 12.19 -2.16 0.62
C SER A 131 13.40 -3.09 0.81
N GLU A 132 13.26 -4.10 1.66
CA GLU A 132 14.28 -5.12 1.90
C GLU A 132 15.69 -4.56 2.23
N GLY A 133 15.77 -3.43 2.93
CA GLY A 133 17.06 -2.84 3.32
C GLY A 133 17.52 -1.65 2.48
N LEU A 134 16.98 -1.48 1.28
CA LEU A 134 17.52 -0.57 0.27
C LEU A 134 16.46 0.34 -0.33
N ALA A 135 16.85 1.56 -0.69
CA ALA A 135 16.02 2.53 -1.40
C ALA A 135 16.71 3.03 -2.68
N PRO A 136 16.04 3.01 -3.85
CA PRO A 136 16.54 3.63 -5.05
C PRO A 136 16.71 5.14 -4.88
N VAL A 137 17.86 5.69 -5.27
CA VAL A 137 18.12 7.13 -5.30
C VAL A 137 18.77 7.55 -6.62
N LYS A 138 18.36 8.71 -7.14
CA LYS A 138 18.88 9.25 -8.41
C LYS A 138 19.92 10.34 -8.17
N ILE A 139 21.10 10.14 -8.76
CA ILE A 139 22.26 11.03 -8.67
C ILE A 139 22.85 11.18 -10.08
N ASN A 140 22.96 12.42 -10.56
CA ASN A 140 23.50 12.74 -11.89
C ASN A 140 22.79 11.97 -13.00
N GLY A 141 21.46 11.88 -12.94
CA GLY A 141 20.66 11.21 -13.97
C GLY A 141 20.59 9.68 -13.89
N LYS A 142 21.31 9.02 -12.97
CA LYS A 142 21.30 7.55 -12.82
C LYS A 142 20.85 7.13 -11.43
N TYR A 143 20.18 5.99 -11.33
CA TYR A 143 19.79 5.36 -10.08
C TYR A 143 20.89 4.46 -9.53
N GLY A 144 21.10 4.58 -8.22
CA GLY A 144 21.78 3.62 -7.35
C GLY A 144 20.89 3.31 -6.14
N TYR A 145 21.46 2.73 -5.07
CA TYR A 145 20.70 2.37 -3.87
C TYR A 145 21.43 2.76 -2.59
N ILE A 146 20.68 3.28 -1.63
CA ILE A 146 21.17 3.57 -0.27
C ILE A 146 20.58 2.60 0.75
N ASN A 147 21.32 2.36 1.84
CA ASN A 147 20.83 1.62 3.00
C ASN A 147 20.08 2.52 4.00
N TYR A 148 19.59 1.94 5.10
CA TYR A 148 18.90 2.65 6.19
C TYR A 148 19.74 3.66 6.97
N LYS A 149 21.05 3.75 6.72
CA LYS A 149 21.93 4.78 7.27
C LYS A 149 22.15 5.93 6.27
N GLY A 150 21.51 5.88 5.11
CA GLY A 150 21.71 6.84 4.01
C GLY A 150 23.04 6.67 3.27
N GLU A 151 23.74 5.55 3.49
CA GLU A 151 25.00 5.23 2.83
C GLU A 151 24.73 4.56 1.48
N LEU A 152 25.51 4.90 0.46
CA LEU A 152 25.38 4.35 -0.89
C LEU A 152 25.98 2.93 -0.93
N GLU A 153 25.13 1.93 -1.12
CA GLU A 153 25.52 0.51 -1.24
C GLU A 153 25.75 0.13 -2.70
N ILE A 154 24.79 0.49 -3.57
CA ILE A 154 24.90 0.24 -5.02
C ILE A 154 25.08 1.57 -5.72
N LYS A 155 26.20 1.73 -6.42
CA LYS A 155 26.55 2.98 -7.10
C LYS A 155 25.56 3.29 -8.24
N PRO A 156 25.28 4.57 -8.53
CA PRO A 156 24.46 4.98 -9.66
C PRO A 156 24.95 4.39 -10.98
N ALA A 157 24.10 3.60 -11.62
CA ALA A 157 24.42 2.93 -12.89
C ALA A 157 23.18 2.71 -13.79
N PHE A 158 21.97 2.83 -13.25
CA PHE A 158 20.73 2.44 -13.92
C PHE A 158 19.95 3.67 -14.40
N ASP A 159 19.27 3.57 -15.53
CA ASP A 159 18.38 4.62 -16.05
C ASP A 159 17.13 4.79 -15.18
N ASP A 160 16.59 3.65 -14.73
CA ASP A 160 15.54 3.53 -13.72
C ASP A 160 15.79 2.32 -12.81
N ALA A 161 15.19 2.34 -11.62
CA ALA A 161 15.34 1.30 -10.60
C ALA A 161 14.08 1.17 -9.75
N CYS A 162 13.56 -0.03 -9.54
CA CYS A 162 12.47 -0.29 -8.59
C CYS A 162 13.01 -0.66 -7.21
N PRO A 163 12.24 -0.47 -6.13
CA PRO A 163 12.56 -1.07 -4.84
C PRO A 163 12.70 -2.61 -4.96
N PHE A 164 13.55 -3.18 -4.11
CA PHE A 164 13.74 -4.63 -4.03
C PHE A 164 12.45 -5.34 -3.62
N LYS A 165 12.20 -6.50 -4.24
CA LYS A 165 11.09 -7.38 -3.91
C LYS A 165 11.51 -8.82 -4.18
N GLU A 166 11.38 -9.66 -3.16
CA GLU A 166 11.80 -11.07 -3.18
C GLU A 166 13.29 -11.23 -3.49
N GLY A 167 14.13 -10.33 -2.93
CA GLY A 167 15.59 -10.36 -3.06
C GLY A 167 16.14 -9.80 -4.37
N LEU A 168 15.29 -9.37 -5.30
CA LEU A 168 15.68 -8.85 -6.61
C LEU A 168 15.04 -7.48 -6.87
N ALA A 169 15.73 -6.63 -7.63
CA ALA A 169 15.20 -5.35 -8.08
C ALA A 169 15.19 -5.26 -9.61
N LYS A 170 14.05 -4.83 -10.16
CA LYS A 170 13.95 -4.46 -11.58
C LYS A 170 14.75 -3.18 -11.81
N VAL A 171 15.63 -3.19 -12.81
CA VAL A 171 16.40 -2.02 -13.24
C VAL A 171 16.30 -1.84 -14.75
N GLU A 172 16.44 -0.60 -15.20
CA GLU A 172 16.52 -0.23 -16.61
C GLU A 172 17.95 0.16 -16.97
N ILE A 173 18.44 -0.37 -18.08
CA ILE A 173 19.75 -0.06 -18.66
C ILE A 173 19.57 0.07 -20.16
N ASN A 174 19.84 1.24 -20.73
CA ASN A 174 19.73 1.51 -22.16
C ASN A 174 18.35 1.10 -22.74
N GLU A 175 17.27 1.58 -22.12
CA GLU A 175 15.87 1.35 -22.57
C GLU A 175 15.40 -0.12 -22.49
N LYS A 176 16.16 -0.99 -21.80
CA LYS A 176 15.81 -2.39 -21.56
C LYS A 176 15.81 -2.71 -20.08
N PHE A 177 14.91 -3.60 -19.66
CA PHE A 177 14.77 -4.04 -18.28
C PHE A 177 15.51 -5.34 -18.00
N GLY A 178 16.11 -5.41 -16.81
CA GLY A 178 16.75 -6.58 -16.22
C GLY A 178 16.58 -6.60 -14.71
N TYR A 179 17.28 -7.52 -14.03
CA TYR A 179 17.16 -7.69 -12.58
C TYR A 179 18.52 -7.82 -11.92
N ILE A 180 18.67 -7.15 -10.78
CA ILE A 180 19.86 -7.20 -9.93
C ILE A 180 19.56 -7.84 -8.58
N ASP A 181 20.57 -8.42 -7.96
CA ASP A 181 20.56 -8.80 -6.55
C ASP A 181 20.94 -7.61 -5.63
N ASN A 182 20.95 -7.85 -4.32
CA ASN A 182 21.27 -6.85 -3.29
C ASN A 182 22.72 -6.34 -3.34
N ASP A 183 23.63 -7.03 -4.03
CA ASP A 183 25.00 -6.58 -4.27
C ASP A 183 25.11 -5.72 -5.56
N GLY A 184 23.99 -5.53 -6.26
CA GLY A 184 23.93 -4.80 -7.53
C GLY A 184 24.40 -5.61 -8.74
N LYS A 185 24.56 -6.92 -8.60
CA LYS A 185 24.95 -7.80 -9.70
C LYS A 185 23.73 -8.16 -10.54
N LEU A 186 23.86 -8.06 -11.86
CA LEU A 186 22.84 -8.52 -12.80
C LEU A 186 22.67 -10.04 -12.70
N ILE A 187 21.49 -10.46 -12.27
CA ILE A 187 21.06 -11.86 -12.27
C ILE A 187 20.37 -12.18 -13.59
N SER A 188 19.48 -11.29 -14.04
CA SER A 188 18.90 -11.34 -15.38
C SER A 188 19.39 -10.15 -16.20
N PRO A 189 19.93 -10.38 -17.41
CA PRO A 189 20.44 -9.29 -18.24
C PRO A 189 19.32 -8.33 -18.64
N ALA A 190 19.69 -7.06 -18.88
CA ALA A 190 18.76 -6.04 -19.34
C ALA A 190 18.46 -6.20 -20.83
N VAL A 191 17.45 -7.03 -21.15
CA VAL A 191 17.07 -7.36 -22.54
C VAL A 191 15.57 -7.24 -22.81
N PHE A 192 14.76 -7.05 -21.77
CA PHE A 192 13.30 -7.00 -21.87
C PHE A 192 12.81 -5.60 -22.24
N THR A 193 11.77 -5.50 -23.07
CA THR A 193 11.13 -4.22 -23.43
C THR A 193 10.19 -3.70 -22.36
N ASP A 194 9.64 -4.61 -21.54
CA ASP A 194 8.83 -4.30 -20.37
C ASP A 194 9.03 -5.39 -19.29
N ALA A 195 8.80 -5.04 -18.03
CA ALA A 195 9.01 -5.93 -16.90
C ALA A 195 8.26 -5.46 -15.65
N TYR A 196 7.76 -6.42 -14.88
CA TYR A 196 7.18 -6.21 -13.55
C TYR A 196 8.17 -6.62 -12.44
N PRO A 197 8.11 -6.02 -11.24
CA PRO A 197 8.81 -6.57 -10.07
C PRO A 197 8.43 -8.04 -9.82
N PHE A 198 9.34 -8.80 -9.21
CA PHE A 198 9.06 -10.18 -8.80
C PHE A 198 7.82 -10.27 -7.92
N SER A 199 7.04 -11.34 -8.10
CA SER A 199 5.85 -11.60 -7.31
C SER A 199 5.57 -13.09 -7.26
N GLU A 200 5.56 -13.64 -6.06
CA GLU A 200 5.38 -15.06 -5.79
C GLU A 200 6.40 -15.97 -6.51
N GLY A 201 7.65 -15.52 -6.61
CA GLY A 201 8.78 -16.28 -7.16
C GLY A 201 8.95 -16.18 -8.68
N LEU A 202 8.10 -15.42 -9.38
CA LEU A 202 8.22 -15.20 -10.82
C LEU A 202 8.11 -13.71 -11.15
N ALA A 203 8.78 -13.29 -12.23
CA ALA A 203 8.60 -11.96 -12.80
C ALA A 203 7.96 -12.06 -14.20
N CYS A 204 6.93 -11.25 -14.43
CA CYS A 204 6.34 -11.07 -15.75
C CYS A 204 7.22 -10.10 -16.56
N VAL A 205 7.70 -10.56 -17.72
CA VAL A 205 8.64 -9.82 -18.57
C VAL A 205 8.24 -9.90 -20.03
N MET A 206 8.51 -8.86 -20.80
CA MET A 206 8.21 -8.78 -22.23
C MET A 206 9.49 -8.81 -23.05
N ASN A 207 9.57 -9.71 -24.04
CA ASN A 207 10.58 -9.59 -25.09
C ASN A 207 10.13 -8.54 -26.12
N ASP A 208 10.58 -8.59 -27.37
CA ASP A 208 10.18 -7.58 -28.35
C ASP A 208 8.68 -7.62 -28.75
N THR A 209 7.95 -8.71 -28.47
CA THR A 209 6.58 -8.93 -28.99
C THR A 209 5.59 -9.56 -28.03
N ALA A 210 6.05 -10.25 -26.99
CA ALA A 210 5.19 -11.03 -26.12
C ALA A 210 5.70 -11.08 -24.69
N TYR A 211 4.77 -11.21 -23.76
CA TYR A 211 5.03 -11.48 -22.35
C TYR A 211 5.28 -12.97 -22.10
N GLY A 212 6.17 -13.23 -21.15
CA GLY A 212 6.50 -14.52 -20.54
C GLY A 212 6.88 -14.32 -19.08
N PHE A 213 7.32 -15.38 -18.41
CA PHE A 213 7.68 -15.33 -17.00
C PHE A 213 9.02 -15.99 -16.75
N ILE A 214 9.85 -15.32 -15.95
CA ILE A 214 11.17 -15.80 -15.54
C ILE A 214 11.20 -16.07 -14.03
N ASN A 215 12.04 -17.02 -13.61
CA ASN A 215 12.37 -17.24 -12.21
C ASN A 215 13.48 -16.30 -11.72
N ASP A 216 13.85 -16.45 -10.44
CA ASP A 216 14.86 -15.66 -9.74
C ASP A 216 16.29 -15.88 -10.24
N GLU A 217 16.54 -16.91 -11.07
CA GLU A 217 17.80 -17.11 -11.79
C GLU A 217 17.79 -16.46 -13.20
N GLY A 218 16.69 -15.80 -13.57
CA GLY A 218 16.49 -15.22 -14.91
C GLY A 218 16.12 -16.24 -15.99
N ILE A 219 15.81 -17.48 -15.62
CA ILE A 219 15.43 -18.56 -16.54
C ILE A 219 13.94 -18.45 -16.86
N THR A 220 13.58 -18.59 -18.14
CA THR A 220 12.18 -18.59 -18.59
C THR A 220 11.44 -19.85 -18.14
N GLU A 221 10.48 -19.70 -17.22
CA GLU A 221 9.59 -20.76 -16.74
C GLU A 221 8.33 -20.88 -17.60
N ILE A 222 7.75 -19.72 -17.97
CA ILE A 222 6.57 -19.67 -18.84
C ILE A 222 6.94 -18.90 -20.11
N LYS A 223 6.87 -19.61 -21.24
CA LYS A 223 7.33 -19.12 -22.55
C LYS A 223 6.65 -17.81 -22.95
N PHE A 224 7.41 -16.96 -23.64
CA PHE A 224 6.92 -15.74 -24.27
C PHE A 224 5.89 -16.05 -25.36
N ARG A 225 4.62 -15.74 -25.10
CA ARG A 225 3.51 -15.97 -26.04
C ARG A 225 2.25 -15.14 -25.77
N TYR A 226 2.25 -14.34 -24.71
CA TYR A 226 1.09 -13.57 -24.29
C TYR A 226 1.15 -12.16 -24.85
N GLU A 227 0.04 -11.65 -25.36
CA GLU A 227 -0.07 -10.28 -25.89
C GLU A 227 -0.04 -9.25 -24.75
N ASN A 228 -0.57 -9.63 -23.60
CA ASN A 228 -0.56 -8.87 -22.36
C ASN A 228 -0.49 -9.84 -21.17
N ALA A 229 0.11 -9.43 -20.06
CA ALA A 229 0.16 -10.22 -18.84
C ALA A 229 0.45 -9.37 -17.61
N GLY A 230 -0.04 -9.81 -16.45
CA GLY A 230 0.25 -9.20 -15.15
C GLY A 230 1.15 -10.09 -14.27
N PRO A 231 1.67 -9.54 -13.16
CA PRO A 231 2.41 -10.31 -12.18
C PRO A 231 1.49 -11.34 -11.49
N PHE A 232 2.10 -12.42 -10.99
CA PHE A 232 1.39 -13.38 -10.15
C PHE A 232 0.92 -12.73 -8.85
N SER A 233 -0.33 -13.01 -8.48
CA SER A 233 -0.87 -12.74 -7.17
C SER A 233 -1.96 -13.75 -6.88
N ASN A 234 -2.02 -14.24 -5.64
CA ASN A 234 -2.96 -15.29 -5.25
C ASN A 234 -2.78 -16.57 -6.10
N GLY A 235 -1.54 -16.91 -6.45
CA GLY A 235 -1.21 -18.10 -7.24
C GLY A 235 -1.60 -18.04 -8.72
N LEU A 236 -2.17 -16.93 -9.18
CA LEU A 236 -2.64 -16.73 -10.55
C LEU A 236 -2.06 -15.47 -11.19
N ALA A 237 -1.86 -15.49 -12.49
CA ALA A 237 -1.53 -14.31 -13.30
C ALA A 237 -2.56 -14.16 -14.41
N PHE A 238 -3.01 -12.94 -14.68
CA PHE A 238 -3.82 -12.70 -15.88
C PHE A 238 -2.91 -12.68 -17.11
N VAL A 239 -3.43 -13.17 -18.23
CA VAL A 239 -2.78 -13.15 -19.54
C VAL A 239 -3.80 -12.91 -20.64
N GLU A 240 -3.34 -12.33 -21.75
CA GLU A 240 -4.09 -12.18 -22.98
C GLU A 240 -3.46 -13.03 -24.09
N ILE A 241 -4.27 -13.83 -24.76
CA ILE A 241 -3.86 -14.71 -25.87
C ILE A 241 -4.89 -14.59 -26.98
N SER A 242 -4.47 -14.18 -28.18
CA SER A 242 -5.35 -14.03 -29.33
C SER A 242 -6.55 -13.12 -29.05
N GLY A 243 -6.29 -11.98 -28.39
CA GLY A 243 -7.30 -10.97 -28.03
C GLY A 243 -8.30 -11.41 -26.96
N SER A 244 -8.00 -12.46 -26.18
CA SER A 244 -8.89 -12.98 -25.13
C SER A 244 -8.15 -13.17 -23.80
N ASN A 245 -8.79 -12.76 -22.70
CA ASN A 245 -8.24 -12.79 -21.34
C ASN A 245 -8.42 -14.13 -20.62
N ALA A 246 -7.40 -14.58 -19.89
CA ALA A 246 -7.46 -15.75 -19.02
C ALA A 246 -6.60 -15.58 -17.75
N TYR A 247 -6.79 -16.45 -16.76
CA TYR A 247 -5.84 -16.59 -15.65
C TYR A 247 -5.10 -17.91 -15.74
N ILE A 248 -3.77 -17.88 -15.53
CA ILE A 248 -2.89 -19.04 -15.54
C ILE A 248 -2.30 -19.32 -14.16
N ASP A 249 -2.00 -20.58 -13.88
CA ASP A 249 -1.15 -20.97 -12.74
C ASP A 249 0.34 -20.79 -13.04
N LYS A 250 1.20 -21.05 -12.03
CA LYS A 250 2.67 -20.93 -12.15
C LYS A 250 3.33 -21.92 -13.11
N ASN A 251 2.59 -22.92 -13.60
CA ASN A 251 3.06 -23.83 -14.65
C ASN A 251 2.57 -23.39 -16.04
N GLY A 252 1.85 -22.26 -16.13
CA GLY A 252 1.27 -21.76 -17.38
C GLY A 252 -0.01 -22.46 -17.81
N ASN A 253 -0.67 -23.23 -16.93
CA ASN A 253 -1.97 -23.85 -17.23
C ASN A 253 -3.09 -22.85 -17.01
N ILE A 254 -4.03 -22.75 -17.95
CA ILE A 254 -5.24 -21.93 -17.80
C ILE A 254 -6.10 -22.50 -16.66
N LYS A 255 -6.44 -21.65 -15.69
CA LYS A 255 -7.33 -21.96 -14.55
C LYS A 255 -8.70 -21.32 -14.69
N ILE A 256 -8.75 -20.05 -15.09
CA ILE A 256 -10.00 -19.32 -15.29
C ILE A 256 -10.05 -18.94 -16.78
N PRO A 257 -10.91 -19.59 -17.58
CA PRO A 257 -11.02 -19.32 -19.01
C PRO A 257 -11.81 -18.05 -19.30
N PHE A 258 -11.72 -17.63 -20.57
CA PHE A 258 -12.30 -16.45 -21.19
C PHE A 258 -13.75 -16.11 -20.78
N GLY A 259 -14.06 -14.81 -20.73
CA GLY A 259 -15.43 -14.33 -20.48
C GLY A 259 -15.58 -12.86 -20.09
N TYR A 260 -14.47 -12.14 -19.90
CA TYR A 260 -14.45 -10.74 -19.47
C TYR A 260 -13.69 -9.86 -20.47
N ASP A 261 -14.19 -8.64 -20.67
CA ASP A 261 -13.58 -7.62 -21.53
C ASP A 261 -12.29 -7.08 -20.89
N GLU A 262 -12.27 -6.94 -19.55
CA GLU A 262 -11.11 -6.50 -18.77
C GLU A 262 -10.93 -7.41 -17.56
N VAL A 263 -9.68 -7.72 -17.23
CA VAL A 263 -9.29 -8.51 -16.06
C VAL A 263 -8.11 -7.83 -15.36
N PHE A 264 -8.02 -7.98 -14.04
CA PHE A 264 -6.98 -7.36 -13.24
C PHE A 264 -6.32 -8.39 -12.31
N THR A 265 -5.12 -8.08 -11.83
CA THR A 265 -4.40 -8.88 -10.85
C THR A 265 -5.22 -9.03 -9.56
N PHE A 266 -5.16 -10.20 -8.93
CA PHE A 266 -5.82 -10.43 -7.66
C PHE A 266 -5.29 -9.49 -6.56
N LYS A 267 -6.20 -9.02 -5.71
CA LYS A 267 -5.92 -8.26 -4.49
C LYS A 267 -6.86 -8.78 -3.40
N GLU A 268 -6.31 -9.13 -2.26
CA GLU A 268 -7.07 -9.68 -1.13
C GLU A 268 -7.98 -10.87 -1.55
N LYS A 269 -7.47 -11.78 -2.40
CA LYS A 269 -8.17 -12.96 -2.96
C LYS A 269 -9.31 -12.67 -3.95
N LEU A 270 -9.48 -11.42 -4.36
CA LEU A 270 -10.47 -11.04 -5.37
C LEU A 270 -9.79 -10.37 -6.54
N ALA A 271 -10.23 -10.70 -7.75
CA ALA A 271 -9.84 -9.97 -8.95
C ALA A 271 -11.00 -9.13 -9.43
N LYS A 272 -10.74 -7.85 -9.68
CA LYS A 272 -11.65 -6.99 -10.42
C LYS A 272 -11.75 -7.49 -11.86
N VAL A 273 -12.96 -7.54 -12.40
CA VAL A 273 -13.22 -7.91 -13.80
C VAL A 273 -14.32 -7.04 -14.38
N ALA A 274 -14.34 -6.88 -15.70
CA ALA A 274 -15.39 -6.13 -16.40
C ALA A 274 -15.99 -6.92 -17.56
N LEU A 275 -17.30 -6.79 -17.75
CA LEU A 275 -18.03 -7.29 -18.90
C LEU A 275 -19.09 -6.27 -19.30
N LYS A 276 -19.17 -5.93 -20.59
CA LYS A 276 -20.09 -4.91 -21.13
C LYS A 276 -19.99 -3.59 -20.37
N LYS A 277 -18.76 -3.18 -20.04
CA LYS A 277 -18.43 -1.97 -19.26
C LYS A 277 -19.02 -1.92 -17.84
N LYS A 278 -19.33 -3.09 -17.27
CA LYS A 278 -19.76 -3.22 -15.87
C LYS A 278 -18.73 -3.99 -15.09
N TYR A 279 -18.35 -3.46 -13.93
CA TYR A 279 -17.33 -4.02 -13.07
C TYR A 279 -17.96 -4.86 -11.95
N GLY A 280 -17.28 -5.94 -11.60
CA GLY A 280 -17.55 -6.82 -10.48
C GLY A 280 -16.26 -7.51 -10.03
N PHE A 281 -16.39 -8.54 -9.19
CA PHE A 281 -15.23 -9.25 -8.65
C PHE A 281 -15.43 -10.76 -8.66
N ILE A 282 -14.36 -11.48 -9.02
CA ILE A 282 -14.30 -12.94 -8.99
C ILE A 282 -13.27 -13.41 -7.95
N ASN A 283 -13.43 -14.65 -7.47
CA ASN A 283 -12.42 -15.31 -6.65
C ASN A 283 -11.43 -16.15 -7.48
N GLU A 284 -10.50 -16.82 -6.81
CA GLU A 284 -9.45 -17.67 -7.40
C GLU A 284 -10.00 -18.89 -8.19
N GLU A 285 -11.27 -19.26 -7.98
CA GLU A 285 -11.96 -20.30 -8.75
C GLU A 285 -12.67 -19.75 -10.01
N GLY A 286 -12.61 -18.43 -10.24
CA GLY A 286 -13.32 -17.75 -11.31
C GLY A 286 -14.81 -17.53 -11.03
N LYS A 287 -15.27 -17.75 -9.79
CA LYS A 287 -16.66 -17.54 -9.39
C LYS A 287 -16.88 -16.05 -9.09
N GLU A 288 -17.94 -15.50 -9.66
CA GLU A 288 -18.46 -14.18 -9.30
C GLU A 288 -18.81 -14.13 -7.80
N VAL A 289 -18.14 -13.23 -7.08
CA VAL A 289 -18.40 -12.92 -5.66
C VAL A 289 -19.17 -11.61 -5.55
N VAL A 290 -18.84 -10.64 -6.39
CA VAL A 290 -19.51 -9.35 -6.47
C VAL A 290 -20.05 -9.17 -7.89
N PRO A 291 -21.36 -8.95 -8.06
CA PRO A 291 -21.98 -8.86 -9.38
C PRO A 291 -21.42 -7.76 -10.28
N LEU A 292 -21.35 -8.04 -11.59
CA LEU A 292 -20.94 -7.07 -12.62
C LEU A 292 -22.04 -6.05 -12.89
N MET A 293 -22.20 -5.09 -11.98
CA MET A 293 -23.25 -4.05 -12.06
C MET A 293 -22.72 -2.62 -11.91
N PHE A 294 -21.51 -2.46 -11.40
CA PHE A 294 -20.92 -1.15 -11.12
C PHE A 294 -20.39 -0.49 -12.40
N ASP A 295 -20.51 0.83 -12.48
CA ASP A 295 -19.94 1.62 -13.56
C ASP A 295 -18.41 1.72 -13.46
N ASN A 296 -17.87 1.57 -12.25
CA ASN A 296 -16.43 1.50 -11.96
C ASN A 296 -16.21 0.84 -10.58
N ALA A 297 -15.03 0.27 -10.37
CA ALA A 297 -14.57 -0.22 -9.07
C ALA A 297 -13.05 -0.05 -8.92
N GLU A 298 -12.61 0.27 -7.69
CA GLU A 298 -11.21 0.19 -7.29
C GLU A 298 -10.92 -1.18 -6.65
N ASP A 299 -9.64 -1.54 -6.53
CA ASP A 299 -9.26 -2.81 -5.89
C ASP A 299 -9.62 -2.80 -4.41
N PHE A 300 -9.79 -3.99 -3.82
CA PHE A 300 -9.94 -4.11 -2.38
C PHE A 300 -8.67 -3.66 -1.67
N ASN A 301 -8.85 -2.78 -0.70
CA ASN A 301 -7.82 -2.35 0.22
C ASN A 301 -8.43 -2.30 1.61
N GLU A 302 -7.78 -2.94 2.58
CA GLU A 302 -8.26 -3.01 3.95
C GLU A 302 -9.63 -3.73 4.09
N GLY A 303 -9.94 -4.66 3.17
CA GLY A 303 -11.21 -5.39 3.11
C GLY A 303 -12.39 -4.60 2.53
N ILE A 304 -12.14 -3.42 1.95
CA ILE A 304 -13.15 -2.51 1.41
C ILE A 304 -12.75 -2.06 0.01
N ALA A 305 -13.71 -1.99 -0.91
CA ALA A 305 -13.50 -1.44 -2.25
C ALA A 305 -14.41 -0.23 -2.51
N VAL A 306 -13.87 0.77 -3.22
CA VAL A 306 -14.67 1.87 -3.78
C VAL A 306 -15.42 1.36 -4.99
N VAL A 307 -16.71 1.66 -5.07
CA VAL A 307 -17.53 1.34 -6.25
C VAL A 307 -18.31 2.56 -6.70
N LYS A 308 -18.55 2.63 -8.01
CA LYS A 308 -19.37 3.65 -8.65
C LYS A 308 -20.64 3.04 -9.23
N LEU A 309 -21.80 3.60 -8.91
CA LEU A 309 -23.08 3.22 -9.48
C LEU A 309 -23.92 4.45 -9.79
N SER A 310 -24.42 4.56 -11.01
CA SER A 310 -25.23 5.69 -11.48
C SER A 310 -24.56 7.04 -11.24
N GLY A 311 -23.24 7.10 -11.46
CA GLY A 311 -22.47 8.34 -11.30
C GLY A 311 -22.02 8.67 -9.87
N ARG A 312 -22.46 7.90 -8.85
CA ARG A 312 -22.14 8.13 -7.42
C ARG A 312 -21.18 7.08 -6.90
N TYR A 313 -20.39 7.43 -5.90
CA TYR A 313 -19.44 6.54 -5.23
C TYR A 313 -19.92 6.12 -3.85
N GLY A 314 -19.61 4.87 -3.49
CA GLY A 314 -19.78 4.29 -2.16
C GLY A 314 -18.81 3.14 -1.96
N TYR A 315 -19.04 2.33 -0.93
CA TYR A 315 -18.09 1.29 -0.55
C TYR A 315 -18.76 -0.05 -0.29
N ILE A 316 -18.10 -1.12 -0.74
CA ILE A 316 -18.52 -2.50 -0.52
C ILE A 316 -17.49 -3.28 0.29
N ASN A 317 -17.94 -4.30 1.00
CA ASN A 317 -17.05 -5.33 1.55
C ASN A 317 -16.74 -6.42 0.52
N SER A 318 -15.90 -7.39 0.89
CA SER A 318 -15.43 -8.48 0.02
C SER A 318 -16.51 -9.46 -0.44
N ILE A 319 -17.74 -9.37 0.09
CA ILE A 319 -18.89 -10.15 -0.39
C ILE A 319 -19.91 -9.29 -1.16
N GLY A 320 -19.54 -8.05 -1.51
CA GLY A 320 -20.34 -7.16 -2.34
C GLY A 320 -21.45 -6.41 -1.60
N GLN A 321 -21.52 -6.50 -0.27
CA GLN A 321 -22.49 -5.72 0.50
C GLN A 321 -22.05 -4.27 0.56
N VAL A 322 -22.96 -3.35 0.25
CA VAL A 322 -22.76 -1.91 0.43
C VAL A 322 -22.68 -1.62 1.93
N ILE A 323 -21.49 -1.26 2.41
CA ILE A 323 -21.24 -0.92 3.82
C ILE A 323 -21.23 0.60 4.05
N ILE A 324 -21.02 1.39 3.00
CA ILE A 324 -21.14 2.85 3.02
C ILE A 324 -21.95 3.27 1.77
N PRO A 325 -23.04 4.04 1.93
CA PRO A 325 -23.96 4.36 0.84
C PRO A 325 -23.29 4.95 -0.40
N ILE A 326 -23.82 4.60 -1.58
CA ILE A 326 -23.35 5.08 -2.88
C ILE A 326 -23.97 6.45 -3.17
N VAL A 327 -23.49 7.47 -2.45
CA VAL A 327 -24.06 8.84 -2.47
C VAL A 327 -23.03 9.92 -2.76
N TYR A 328 -21.74 9.61 -2.69
CA TYR A 328 -20.68 10.61 -2.83
C TYR A 328 -20.43 10.96 -4.29
N LYS A 329 -20.01 12.20 -4.54
CA LYS A 329 -19.59 12.66 -5.86
C LYS A 329 -18.20 12.13 -6.21
N ASN A 330 -17.30 12.08 -5.22
CA ASN A 330 -15.98 11.45 -5.31
C ASN A 330 -15.67 10.71 -4.01
N ALA A 331 -14.90 9.63 -4.11
CA ALA A 331 -14.47 8.81 -2.97
C ALA A 331 -13.08 8.24 -3.26
N GLN A 332 -12.21 8.24 -2.25
CA GLN A 332 -10.90 7.57 -2.31
C GLN A 332 -10.94 6.22 -1.61
N SER A 333 -10.04 5.30 -2.00
CA SER A 333 -9.79 4.05 -1.29
C SER A 333 -9.46 4.29 0.18
N PHE A 334 -9.86 3.34 1.04
CA PHE A 334 -9.51 3.37 2.45
C PHE A 334 -8.01 3.24 2.64
N LYS A 335 -7.49 4.06 3.55
CA LYS A 335 -6.09 4.04 3.96
C LYS A 335 -5.94 4.43 5.41
N SER A 336 -5.19 3.64 6.16
CA SER A 336 -5.12 3.75 7.62
C SER A 336 -6.52 3.79 8.23
N GLY A 337 -7.46 3.02 7.65
CA GLY A 337 -8.89 2.93 7.95
C GLY A 337 -9.70 4.22 8.05
N VAL A 338 -9.33 5.24 7.27
CA VAL A 338 -10.18 6.37 6.90
C VAL A 338 -10.17 6.54 5.39
N ALA A 339 -11.15 7.25 4.83
CA ALA A 339 -11.19 7.58 3.41
C ALA A 339 -11.67 9.02 3.23
N LEU A 340 -11.13 9.72 2.23
CA LEU A 340 -11.57 11.07 1.86
C LEU A 340 -12.73 10.96 0.86
N VAL A 341 -13.81 11.70 1.13
CA VAL A 341 -14.99 11.76 0.25
C VAL A 341 -15.40 13.20 -0.03
N GLU A 342 -16.08 13.39 -1.17
CA GLU A 342 -16.66 14.67 -1.58
C GLU A 342 -18.16 14.50 -1.82
N THR A 343 -18.95 15.40 -1.25
CA THR A 343 -20.41 15.50 -1.51
C THR A 343 -20.70 16.22 -2.82
N GLU A 344 -21.96 16.19 -3.28
CA GLU A 344 -22.37 16.91 -4.48
C GLU A 344 -22.06 18.42 -4.44
N TYR A 345 -22.14 19.01 -3.26
CA TYR A 345 -21.93 20.45 -3.04
C TYR A 345 -20.45 20.82 -2.79
N GLY A 346 -19.51 19.89 -3.00
CA GLY A 346 -18.08 20.15 -2.87
C GLY A 346 -17.55 20.11 -1.43
N LYS A 347 -18.35 19.67 -0.45
CA LYS A 347 -17.86 19.45 0.93
C LYS A 347 -16.95 18.22 0.95
N ILE A 348 -15.71 18.41 1.40
CA ILE A 348 -14.65 17.38 1.50
C ILE A 348 -14.35 17.08 2.96
N PHE A 349 -14.41 15.80 3.34
CA PHE A 349 -14.15 15.31 4.70
C PHE A 349 -13.73 13.84 4.71
N PHE A 350 -13.23 13.38 5.87
CA PHE A 350 -12.93 11.97 6.08
C PHE A 350 -14.13 11.21 6.64
N ILE A 351 -14.26 9.97 6.22
CA ILE A 351 -15.12 8.96 6.83
C ILE A 351 -14.30 7.82 7.41
N ASN A 352 -14.81 7.18 8.46
CA ASN A 352 -14.28 5.89 8.92
C ASN A 352 -14.95 4.73 8.15
N ARG A 353 -14.54 3.49 8.45
CA ARG A 353 -15.06 2.26 7.83
C ARG A 353 -16.57 2.00 8.06
N TYR A 354 -17.20 2.75 8.95
CA TYR A 354 -18.65 2.69 9.22
C TYR A 354 -19.42 3.83 8.53
N GLY A 355 -18.75 4.65 7.71
CA GLY A 355 -19.34 5.83 7.08
C GLY A 355 -19.58 7.00 8.05
N THR A 356 -19.01 6.97 9.26
CA THR A 356 -19.10 8.12 10.17
C THR A 356 -18.28 9.28 9.61
N GLU A 357 -18.91 10.44 9.47
CA GLU A 357 -18.30 11.63 8.89
C GLU A 357 -17.59 12.49 9.95
N PHE A 358 -16.37 12.94 9.67
CA PHE A 358 -15.52 13.69 10.62
C PHE A 358 -15.28 15.13 10.17
N PHE A 359 -16.29 15.97 10.40
CA PHE A 359 -16.24 17.41 10.18
C PHE A 359 -17.21 18.16 11.11
N GLU A 360 -17.02 19.47 11.24
CA GLU A 360 -17.99 20.41 11.82
C GLU A 360 -18.88 21.01 10.72
N ASP A 361 -20.18 21.12 10.99
CA ASP A 361 -21.18 21.59 10.02
C ASP A 361 -20.96 23.00 9.51
#